data_AF-A0A1Y4CXI1-F1
#
_entry.id   AF-A0A1Y4CXI1-F1
#
_cell.length_a   1.000
_cell.length_b   1.000
_cell.length_c   1.000
_cell.angle_alpha   90.00
_cell.angle_beta   90.00
_cell.angle_gamma   90.00
#
_symmetry.space_group_name_H-M   'P 1'
#
loop_
_entity.id
_entity.type
_entity.pdbx_description
1 polymer ?
#
loop_
_entity_poly.entity_id
_entity_poly.type
_entity_poly.pdbx_seq_one_letter_code
_entity_poly.pdbx_strand_id
1 'polypeptide(L)'
;MENIKTIAFRGSSDLIGNLQLCIDHISYAIPNIMNSVSGQYNVRCVFEKVENQLTFNDSILGELINQEVLGKVYMNDKSDIRLFSSNRNLPEYRINFDLQGEFNLGVKIFKDKPVQTLPVIDVLPIPVEIVTIYFYFSETKVNGKSDSFIFDKYFDSYDYLGFCLVDLPKMNEIITRKYGNQKLDLIDEFSNTELIDELFEEEIIIITWGIHPYSYPIYSTEDTDSIRPLLGRKFSQEGCFRIKEDIKELSLIPGYALRKWPEFTQKEWTKISLYGKGEIVHLTPYILEDSEFETVSVSFLIHRSKGDLRESIPLLNVNLLYE
;
A
#
# COMPACT_ATOMS: atom_id res chain seq x y z
N MET A 1 2.59 23.59 0.43
CA MET A 1 1.21 23.28 0.86
C MET A 1 0.84 21.93 0.29
N GLU A 2 0.15 21.09 1.04
CA GLU A 2 -0.19 19.74 0.59
C GLU A 2 -1.32 19.80 -0.44
N ASN A 3 -1.03 19.35 -1.66
CA ASN A 3 -2.01 19.22 -2.75
C ASN A 3 -2.84 17.94 -2.64
N ILE A 4 -2.60 17.10 -1.62
CA ILE A 4 -3.30 15.84 -1.38
C ILE A 4 -3.59 15.71 0.11
N LYS A 5 -4.80 15.26 0.44
CA LYS A 5 -5.17 14.84 1.80
C LYS A 5 -5.82 13.48 1.77
N THR A 6 -5.61 12.71 2.83
CA THR A 6 -6.20 11.38 2.96
C THR A 6 -6.82 11.23 4.34
N ILE A 7 -8.02 10.63 4.34
CA ILE A 7 -8.75 10.21 5.52
C ILE A 7 -8.97 8.72 5.41
N ALA A 8 -8.97 8.02 6.53
CA ALA A 8 -9.33 6.62 6.56
C ALA A 8 -10.31 6.34 7.69
N PHE A 9 -11.10 5.29 7.52
CA PHE A 9 -11.99 4.73 8.53
C PHE A 9 -12.39 3.31 8.11
N ARG A 10 -12.88 2.52 9.05
CA ARG A 10 -13.53 1.23 8.73
C ARG A 10 -15.02 1.46 8.49
N GLY A 11 -15.58 0.84 7.47
CA GLY A 11 -16.96 1.12 7.06
C GLY A 11 -17.66 -0.03 6.36
N SER A 12 -18.97 -0.15 6.61
CA SER A 12 -19.83 -1.07 5.87
C SER A 12 -20.19 -0.52 4.49
N SER A 13 -20.69 -1.39 3.61
CA SER A 13 -21.30 -0.95 2.34
C SER A 13 -22.40 0.10 2.53
N ASP A 14 -23.24 -0.05 3.56
CA ASP A 14 -24.27 0.95 3.92
C ASP A 14 -23.63 2.30 4.28
N LEU A 15 -22.58 2.29 5.11
CA LEU A 15 -21.89 3.54 5.46
C LEU A 15 -21.36 4.23 4.20
N ILE A 16 -20.68 3.48 3.33
CA ILE A 16 -20.08 3.99 2.10
C ILE A 16 -21.15 4.55 1.15
N GLY A 17 -22.27 3.84 0.99
CA GLY A 17 -23.40 4.29 0.15
C GLY A 17 -24.12 5.54 0.68
N ASN A 18 -23.94 5.88 1.95
CA ASN A 18 -24.52 7.07 2.58
C ASN A 18 -23.51 8.21 2.78
N LEU A 19 -22.29 8.09 2.24
CA LEU A 19 -21.30 9.15 2.29
C LEU A 19 -21.71 10.34 1.42
N GLN A 20 -21.42 11.53 1.92
CA GLN A 20 -21.63 12.80 1.24
C GLN A 20 -20.40 13.67 1.37
N LEU A 21 -19.99 14.26 0.25
CA LEU A 21 -19.04 15.37 0.23
C LEU A 21 -19.87 16.66 0.23
N CYS A 22 -19.73 17.48 1.27
CA CYS A 22 -20.34 18.80 1.31
C CYS A 22 -19.28 19.88 1.11
N ILE A 23 -19.63 20.83 0.26
CA ILE A 23 -18.85 22.04 0.01
C ILE A 23 -19.80 23.20 0.31
N ASP A 24 -19.48 23.95 1.34
CA ASP A 24 -20.32 25.01 1.92
C ASP A 24 -21.72 24.52 2.31
N HIS A 25 -22.72 24.77 1.45
CA HIS A 25 -24.13 24.38 1.67
C HIS A 25 -24.62 23.34 0.65
N ILE A 26 -23.76 22.91 -0.25
CA ILE A 26 -24.10 21.94 -1.30
C ILE A 26 -23.55 20.58 -0.90
N SER A 27 -24.42 19.58 -0.85
CA SER A 27 -24.04 18.18 -0.60
C SER A 27 -24.07 17.39 -1.90
N TYR A 28 -22.97 16.69 -2.15
CA TYR A 28 -22.81 15.75 -3.25
C TYR A 28 -22.85 14.33 -2.69
N ALA A 29 -23.83 13.55 -3.11
CA ALA A 29 -23.88 12.12 -2.80
C ALA A 29 -22.77 11.40 -3.56
N ILE A 30 -22.10 10.46 -2.90
CA ILE A 30 -21.14 9.58 -3.59
C ILE A 30 -21.92 8.62 -4.49
N PRO A 31 -21.43 8.32 -5.71
CA PRO A 31 -22.08 7.37 -6.61
C PRO A 31 -22.38 6.04 -5.93
N ASN A 32 -23.57 5.51 -6.16
CA ASN A 32 -24.01 4.27 -5.53
C ASN A 32 -23.18 3.08 -6.06
N ILE A 33 -22.51 2.38 -5.15
CA ILE A 33 -21.67 1.20 -5.42
C ILE A 33 -22.18 -0.06 -4.70
N MET A 34 -23.43 -0.07 -4.21
CA MET A 34 -24.00 -1.15 -3.38
C MET A 34 -23.99 -2.52 -4.08
N ASN A 35 -23.89 -2.56 -5.41
CA ASN A 35 -23.76 -3.82 -6.17
C ASN A 35 -22.32 -4.36 -6.24
N SER A 36 -21.32 -3.55 -5.94
CA SER A 36 -19.88 -3.88 -6.05
C SER A 36 -19.20 -4.05 -4.69
N VAL A 37 -19.85 -3.61 -3.62
CA VAL A 37 -19.31 -3.53 -2.26
C VAL A 37 -20.30 -4.19 -1.30
N SER A 38 -19.89 -5.28 -0.65
CA SER A 38 -20.69 -6.02 0.32
C SER A 38 -19.83 -6.40 1.52
N GLY A 39 -20.29 -6.06 2.73
CA GLY A 39 -19.55 -6.32 3.97
C GLY A 39 -18.85 -5.08 4.54
N GLN A 40 -17.74 -5.30 5.24
CA GLN A 40 -16.93 -4.28 5.91
C GLN A 40 -15.63 -4.06 5.16
N TYR A 41 -15.15 -2.82 5.16
CA TYR A 41 -14.02 -2.37 4.35
C TYR A 41 -13.10 -1.46 5.15
N ASN A 42 -11.81 -1.48 4.81
CA ASN A 42 -10.91 -0.38 5.13
C ASN A 42 -11.15 0.70 4.07
N VAL A 43 -11.75 1.82 4.45
CA VAL A 43 -12.09 2.90 3.54
C VAL A 43 -11.01 3.96 3.60
N ARG A 44 -10.52 4.37 2.43
CA ARG A 44 -9.55 5.45 2.26
C ARG A 44 -10.13 6.51 1.33
N CYS A 45 -10.35 7.71 1.83
CA CYS A 45 -10.80 8.85 1.06
C CYS A 45 -9.61 9.77 0.73
N VAL A 46 -9.29 9.91 -0.55
CA VAL A 46 -8.21 10.77 -1.06
C VAL A 46 -8.82 12.02 -1.68
N PHE A 47 -8.28 13.19 -1.34
CA PHE A 47 -8.69 14.49 -1.86
C PHE A 47 -7.47 15.14 -2.51
N GLU A 48 -7.55 15.49 -3.80
CA GLU A 48 -6.44 16.09 -4.54
C GLU A 48 -6.83 17.37 -5.27
N LYS A 49 -5.97 18.39 -5.19
CA LYS A 49 -5.99 19.56 -6.07
C LYS A 49 -5.16 19.21 -7.28
N VAL A 50 -5.81 19.06 -8.43
CA VAL A 50 -5.17 18.66 -9.67
C VAL A 50 -4.64 19.88 -10.39
N GLU A 51 -3.31 19.98 -10.49
CA GLU A 51 -2.66 21.02 -11.29
C GLU A 51 -2.68 20.64 -12.78
N ASN A 52 -2.13 19.47 -13.11
CA ASN A 52 -2.01 18.99 -14.50
C ASN A 52 -2.70 17.63 -14.71
N GLN A 53 -2.40 16.67 -13.84
CA GLN A 53 -2.87 15.29 -13.89
C GLN A 53 -2.97 14.73 -12.47
N LEU A 54 -3.75 13.67 -12.30
CA LEU A 54 -3.85 12.97 -11.00
C LEU A 54 -2.47 12.42 -10.62
N THR A 55 -2.12 12.55 -9.34
CA THR A 55 -0.84 12.07 -8.82
C THR A 55 -0.76 10.54 -8.85
N PHE A 56 -1.85 9.85 -8.49
CA PHE A 56 -1.85 8.39 -8.40
C PHE A 56 -2.43 7.72 -9.65
N ASN A 57 -1.73 6.68 -10.12
CA ASN A 57 -2.26 5.78 -11.13
C ASN A 57 -3.37 4.90 -10.56
N ASP A 58 -4.41 4.66 -11.37
CA ASP A 58 -5.54 3.81 -11.00
C ASP A 58 -5.07 2.40 -10.55
N SER A 59 -4.00 1.86 -11.13
CA SER A 59 -3.43 0.54 -10.80
C SER A 59 -3.00 0.37 -9.34
N ILE A 60 -2.58 1.45 -8.68
CA ILE A 60 -2.16 1.41 -7.28
C ILE A 60 -3.32 1.62 -6.29
N LEU A 61 -4.51 1.91 -6.80
CA LEU A 61 -5.71 2.16 -5.99
C LEU A 61 -6.67 0.97 -5.99
N GLY A 62 -6.58 0.09 -7.00
CA GLY A 62 -7.37 -1.13 -7.12
C GLY A 62 -8.13 -1.20 -8.44
N GLU A 63 -9.16 -2.06 -8.48
CA GLU A 63 -10.10 -2.13 -9.61
C GLU A 63 -11.03 -0.93 -9.57
N LEU A 64 -11.08 -0.15 -10.65
CA LEU A 64 -12.03 0.97 -10.78
C LEU A 64 -13.45 0.42 -10.90
N ILE A 65 -14.29 0.68 -9.90
CA ILE A 65 -15.68 0.21 -9.86
C ILE A 65 -16.69 1.31 -10.22
N ASN A 66 -16.32 2.58 -10.07
CA ASN A 66 -17.17 3.71 -10.47
C ASN A 66 -16.33 4.99 -10.69
N GLN A 67 -16.80 5.86 -11.58
CA GLN A 67 -16.26 7.19 -11.81
C GLN A 67 -17.38 8.15 -12.23
N GLU A 68 -17.45 9.32 -11.60
CA GLU A 68 -18.46 10.35 -11.90
C GLU A 68 -17.87 11.77 -11.80
N VAL A 69 -18.38 12.69 -12.61
CA VAL A 69 -18.13 14.12 -12.47
C VAL A 69 -19.31 14.73 -11.75
N LEU A 70 -19.08 15.19 -10.51
CA LEU A 70 -20.12 15.71 -9.62
C LEU A 70 -20.56 17.14 -10.00
N GLY A 71 -19.72 17.86 -10.75
CA GLY A 71 -20.06 19.16 -11.32
C GLY A 71 -18.93 20.17 -11.22
N LYS A 72 -19.30 21.45 -11.29
CA LYS A 72 -18.38 22.57 -11.10
C LYS A 72 -18.63 23.22 -9.75
N VAL A 73 -17.55 23.55 -9.05
CA VAL A 73 -17.57 24.20 -7.73
C VAL A 73 -16.72 25.45 -7.76
N TYR A 74 -17.15 26.50 -7.07
CA TYR A 74 -16.36 27.71 -6.90
C TYR A 74 -15.87 27.77 -5.46
N MET A 75 -14.56 27.83 -5.27
CA MET A 75 -13.90 27.79 -3.97
C MET A 75 -13.21 29.12 -3.68
N ASN A 76 -13.26 29.54 -2.42
CA ASN A 76 -12.48 30.65 -1.89
C ASN A 76 -11.81 30.27 -0.57
N ASP A 77 -11.07 31.20 0.01
CA ASP A 77 -10.33 31.06 1.27
C ASP A 77 -11.19 30.70 2.49
N LYS A 78 -12.52 30.84 2.39
CA LYS A 78 -13.48 30.52 3.44
C LYS A 78 -14.34 29.30 3.14
N SER A 79 -14.17 28.68 1.97
CA SER A 79 -14.97 27.52 1.60
C SER A 79 -14.71 26.35 2.54
N ASP A 80 -15.78 25.73 3.00
CA ASP A 80 -15.74 24.62 3.97
C ASP A 80 -16.01 23.30 3.24
N ILE A 81 -15.03 22.39 3.28
CA ILE A 81 -15.13 21.07 2.65
C ILE A 81 -15.27 20.04 3.75
N ARG A 82 -16.32 19.22 3.68
CA ARG A 82 -16.67 18.24 4.70
C ARG A 82 -17.03 16.89 4.10
N LEU A 83 -16.54 15.82 4.70
CA LEU A 83 -16.99 14.45 4.43
C LEU A 83 -17.77 13.95 5.64
N PHE A 84 -19.00 13.47 5.41
CA PHE A 84 -19.81 12.87 6.47
C PHE A 84 -20.74 11.79 5.90
N SER A 85 -21.41 11.05 6.78
CA SER A 85 -22.47 10.11 6.39
C SER A 85 -23.84 10.67 6.74
N SER A 86 -24.81 10.60 5.82
CA SER A 86 -26.19 11.06 6.07
C SER A 86 -26.86 10.33 7.24
N ASN A 87 -26.41 9.10 7.54
CA ASN A 87 -26.93 8.30 8.64
C ASN A 87 -26.23 8.57 9.98
N ARG A 88 -25.29 9.54 10.03
CA ARG A 88 -24.51 9.96 11.21
C ARG A 88 -23.69 8.85 11.88
N ASN A 89 -23.40 7.78 11.15
CA ASN A 89 -22.58 6.65 11.61
C ASN A 89 -21.07 6.90 11.44
N LEU A 90 -20.68 8.10 11.00
CA LEU A 90 -19.31 8.53 10.80
C LEU A 90 -19.16 9.95 11.35
N PRO A 91 -18.06 10.26 12.09
CA PRO A 91 -17.76 11.64 12.44
C PRO A 91 -17.63 12.51 11.20
N GLU A 92 -17.95 13.79 11.35
CA GLU A 92 -17.75 14.77 10.27
C GLU A 92 -16.25 15.07 10.16
N TYR A 93 -15.69 14.86 8.97
CA TYR A 93 -14.31 15.21 8.67
C TYR A 93 -14.25 16.52 7.91
N ARG A 94 -13.50 17.49 8.46
CA ARG A 94 -13.21 18.76 7.76
C ARG A 94 -11.93 18.64 6.96
N ILE A 95 -12.02 18.96 5.67
CA ILE A 95 -10.90 18.86 4.72
C ILE A 95 -10.31 20.25 4.52
N ASN A 96 -9.22 20.55 5.23
CA ASN A 96 -8.55 21.83 5.09
C ASN A 96 -7.74 21.84 3.78
N PHE A 97 -8.25 22.47 2.73
CA PHE A 97 -7.63 22.50 1.41
C PHE A 97 -7.68 23.92 0.85
N ASP A 98 -6.54 24.45 0.39
CA ASP A 98 -6.50 25.80 -0.20
C ASP A 98 -6.86 25.75 -1.68
N LEU A 99 -8.15 25.89 -1.94
CA LEU A 99 -8.74 25.97 -3.26
C LEU A 99 -9.28 27.37 -3.49
N GLN A 100 -8.80 28.03 -4.55
CA GLN A 100 -9.27 29.35 -4.96
C GLN A 100 -9.57 29.33 -6.45
N GLY A 101 -10.82 29.60 -6.82
CA GLY A 101 -11.26 29.61 -8.21
C GLY A 101 -12.32 28.56 -8.51
N GLU A 102 -12.55 28.33 -9.81
CA GLU A 102 -13.52 27.35 -10.31
C GLU A 102 -12.85 26.00 -10.58
N PHE A 103 -13.38 24.93 -9.99
CA PHE A 103 -12.88 23.57 -10.16
C PHE A 103 -13.98 22.66 -10.69
N ASN A 104 -13.59 21.69 -11.52
CA ASN A 104 -14.39 20.51 -11.80
C ASN A 104 -14.16 19.51 -10.66
N LEU A 105 -15.24 19.12 -10.00
CA LEU A 105 -15.22 18.11 -8.95
C LEU A 105 -15.56 16.76 -9.58
N GLY A 106 -14.66 15.80 -9.45
CA GLY A 106 -14.92 14.42 -9.81
C GLY A 106 -14.58 13.45 -8.70
N VAL A 107 -15.12 12.24 -8.83
CA VAL A 107 -14.89 11.14 -7.91
C VAL A 107 -14.60 9.87 -8.70
N LYS A 108 -13.58 9.13 -8.27
CA LYS A 108 -13.33 7.75 -8.68
C LYS A 108 -13.42 6.84 -7.46
N ILE A 109 -13.94 5.64 -7.64
CA ILE A 109 -14.07 4.65 -6.58
C ILE A 109 -13.40 3.36 -7.02
N PHE A 110 -12.48 2.88 -6.18
CA PHE A 110 -11.71 1.68 -6.41
C PHE A 110 -11.99 0.66 -5.32
N LYS A 111 -11.98 -0.61 -5.71
CA LYS A 111 -12.01 -1.74 -4.80
C LYS A 111 -10.73 -2.55 -4.98
N ASP A 112 -10.06 -2.83 -3.88
CA ASP A 112 -8.80 -3.58 -3.87
C ASP A 112 -8.95 -4.78 -2.93
N LYS A 113 -8.40 -5.92 -3.36
CA LYS A 113 -8.47 -7.18 -2.63
C LYS A 113 -7.10 -7.88 -2.69
N PRO A 114 -6.71 -8.62 -1.64
CA PRO A 114 -5.47 -9.37 -1.70
C PRO A 114 -5.57 -10.48 -2.75
N VAL A 115 -4.44 -10.83 -3.36
CA VAL A 115 -4.37 -11.90 -4.37
C VAL A 115 -4.81 -13.24 -3.78
N GLN A 116 -4.44 -13.52 -2.53
CA GLN A 116 -4.86 -14.68 -1.75
C GLN A 116 -5.42 -14.20 -0.41
N THR A 117 -6.35 -14.97 0.14
CA THR A 117 -6.83 -14.79 1.52
C THR A 117 -6.44 -16.02 2.32
N LEU A 118 -5.77 -15.79 3.45
CA LEU A 118 -5.35 -16.87 4.35
C LEU A 118 -6.42 -17.10 5.42
N PRO A 119 -6.76 -18.36 5.77
CA PRO A 119 -7.76 -18.66 6.80
C PRO A 119 -7.46 -18.04 8.17
N VAL A 120 -6.18 -17.80 8.49
CA VAL A 120 -5.76 -17.14 9.75
C VAL A 120 -6.17 -15.67 9.80
N ILE A 121 -6.46 -15.05 8.66
CA ILE A 121 -6.91 -13.65 8.58
C ILE A 121 -8.43 -13.57 8.74
N ASP A 122 -9.19 -14.58 8.31
CA ASP A 122 -10.65 -14.62 8.41
C ASP A 122 -11.18 -14.54 9.85
N VAL A 123 -10.34 -14.86 10.84
CA VAL A 123 -10.70 -14.78 12.27
C VAL A 123 -10.41 -13.42 12.90
N LEU A 124 -9.74 -12.51 12.18
CA LEU A 124 -9.47 -11.16 12.68
C LEU A 124 -10.74 -10.29 12.53
N PRO A 125 -11.10 -9.50 13.54
CA PRO A 125 -12.28 -8.62 13.49
C PRO A 125 -12.01 -7.34 12.68
N ILE A 126 -11.14 -7.41 11.67
CA ILE A 126 -10.68 -6.26 10.88
C ILE A 126 -10.94 -6.58 9.40
N PRO A 127 -11.50 -5.65 8.62
CA PRO A 127 -11.67 -5.83 7.19
C PRO A 127 -10.34 -6.10 6.49
N VAL A 128 -10.41 -6.78 5.35
CA VAL A 128 -9.22 -7.10 4.53
C VAL A 128 -9.21 -6.29 3.25
N GLU A 129 -10.38 -6.14 2.62
CA GLU A 129 -10.52 -5.37 1.37
C GLU A 129 -10.43 -3.86 1.63
N ILE A 130 -9.85 -3.14 0.66
CA ILE A 130 -9.70 -1.69 0.72
C ILE A 130 -10.65 -1.07 -0.32
N VAL A 131 -11.45 -0.08 0.10
CA VAL A 131 -12.18 0.80 -0.83
C VAL A 131 -11.52 2.16 -0.83
N THR A 132 -11.01 2.58 -1.99
CA THR A 132 -10.46 3.93 -2.16
C THR A 132 -11.46 4.83 -2.86
N ILE A 133 -11.87 5.92 -2.21
CA ILE A 133 -12.72 6.96 -2.79
C ILE A 133 -11.83 8.17 -3.07
N TYR A 134 -11.67 8.52 -4.33
CA TYR A 134 -10.74 9.53 -4.78
C TYR A 134 -11.50 10.74 -5.34
N PHE A 135 -11.56 11.80 -4.55
CA PHE A 135 -12.06 13.10 -4.95
C PHE A 135 -10.94 13.94 -5.56
N TYR A 136 -11.21 14.51 -6.72
CA TYR A 136 -10.26 15.38 -7.40
C TYR A 136 -10.92 16.70 -7.80
N PHE A 137 -10.18 17.79 -7.59
CA PHE A 137 -10.57 19.16 -7.90
C PHE A 137 -9.66 19.69 -9.01
N SER A 138 -10.17 19.84 -10.22
CA SER A 138 -9.36 20.21 -11.39
C SER A 138 -9.82 21.50 -12.06
N GLU A 139 -8.91 22.45 -12.28
CA GLU A 139 -9.24 23.71 -12.97
C GLU A 139 -9.57 23.48 -14.46
N THR A 140 -8.97 22.45 -15.06
CA THR A 140 -9.23 21.99 -16.43
C THR A 140 -9.88 20.61 -16.44
N LYS A 141 -10.42 20.17 -17.59
CA LYS A 141 -10.86 18.77 -17.74
C LYS A 141 -9.63 17.87 -17.70
N VAL A 142 -9.60 16.94 -16.74
CA VAL A 142 -8.53 15.95 -16.60
C VAL A 142 -8.46 15.10 -17.87
N ASN A 143 -7.38 15.22 -18.65
CA ASN A 143 -7.11 14.34 -19.78
C ASN A 143 -6.58 13.00 -19.25
N GLY A 144 -7.08 11.89 -19.81
CA GLY A 144 -6.79 10.55 -19.32
C GLY A 144 -5.36 10.07 -19.62
N LYS A 145 -4.85 9.28 -18.65
CA LYS A 145 -3.51 8.69 -18.46
C LYS A 145 -2.49 9.62 -17.82
N SER A 146 -2.06 9.23 -16.62
CA SER A 146 -0.99 9.88 -15.87
C SER A 146 0.35 9.35 -16.36
N ASP A 147 1.25 10.25 -16.74
CA ASP A 147 2.68 9.98 -16.95
C ASP A 147 3.51 10.52 -15.76
N SER A 148 2.88 10.87 -14.62
CA SER A 148 3.53 11.63 -13.55
C SER A 148 4.63 10.83 -12.85
N PHE A 149 4.28 9.65 -12.34
CA PHE A 149 5.14 8.85 -11.49
C PHE A 149 4.92 7.37 -11.72
N ILE A 150 6.02 6.61 -11.67
CA ILE A 150 5.99 5.17 -11.78
C ILE A 150 5.79 4.60 -10.38
N PHE A 151 4.72 3.83 -10.23
CA PHE A 151 4.40 3.12 -8.99
C PHE A 151 4.11 1.66 -9.32
N ASP A 152 4.74 0.77 -8.57
CA ASP A 152 4.36 -0.62 -8.49
C ASP A 152 3.58 -0.85 -7.20
N LYS A 153 2.57 -1.73 -7.27
CA LYS A 153 1.84 -2.22 -6.11
C LYS A 153 1.60 -3.71 -6.24
N TYR A 154 1.84 -4.42 -5.14
CA TYR A 154 1.32 -5.77 -4.94
C TYR A 154 0.52 -5.84 -3.64
N PHE A 155 -0.66 -6.45 -3.66
CA PHE A 155 -1.50 -6.57 -2.47
C PHE A 155 -1.82 -8.04 -2.21
N ASP A 156 -1.36 -8.56 -1.07
CA ASP A 156 -1.60 -9.96 -0.70
C ASP A 156 -1.65 -10.16 0.82
N SER A 157 -2.03 -11.36 1.21
CA SER A 157 -2.13 -11.84 2.58
C SER A 157 -0.88 -12.58 3.03
N TYR A 158 -0.41 -12.28 4.23
CA TYR A 158 0.78 -12.89 4.82
C TYR A 158 0.48 -13.41 6.22
N ASP A 159 1.08 -14.55 6.56
CA ASP A 159 1.05 -15.08 7.92
C ASP A 159 2.19 -14.50 8.76
N TYR A 160 2.45 -15.09 9.93
CA TYR A 160 3.47 -14.61 10.85
C TYR A 160 4.90 -14.75 10.28
N LEU A 161 5.11 -15.55 9.23
CA LEU A 161 6.39 -15.65 8.55
C LEU A 161 6.60 -14.50 7.56
N GLY A 162 5.61 -13.62 7.38
CA GLY A 162 5.70 -12.45 6.52
C GLY A 162 5.98 -12.82 5.07
N PHE A 163 6.95 -12.11 4.49
CA PHE A 163 7.42 -12.30 3.13
C PHE A 163 8.90 -12.00 2.97
N CYS A 164 9.45 -12.51 1.87
CA CYS A 164 10.81 -12.30 1.42
C CYS A 164 10.79 -11.69 0.01
N LEU A 165 11.71 -10.76 -0.25
CA LEU A 165 12.03 -10.30 -1.60
C LEU A 165 13.43 -10.77 -1.95
N VAL A 166 13.59 -11.50 -3.05
CA VAL A 166 14.88 -12.12 -3.38
C VAL A 166 15.14 -12.19 -4.87
N ASP A 167 16.43 -12.10 -5.25
CA ASP A 167 16.90 -12.59 -6.55
C ASP A 167 16.84 -14.12 -6.53
N LEU A 168 15.67 -14.65 -6.93
CA LEU A 168 15.38 -16.07 -6.87
C LEU A 168 16.36 -16.93 -7.70
N PRO A 169 16.76 -16.55 -8.93
CA PRO A 169 17.81 -17.24 -9.66
C PRO A 169 19.12 -17.36 -8.86
N LYS A 170 19.59 -16.26 -8.25
CA LYS A 170 20.84 -16.28 -7.49
C LYS A 170 20.73 -17.07 -6.19
N MET A 171 19.62 -16.94 -5.47
CA MET A 171 19.34 -17.76 -4.28
C MET A 171 19.33 -19.25 -4.64
N ASN A 172 18.73 -19.63 -5.77
CA ASN A 172 18.71 -21.00 -6.24
C ASN A 172 20.12 -21.54 -6.56
N GLU A 173 20.97 -20.74 -7.19
CA GLU A 173 22.38 -21.08 -7.43
C GLU A 173 23.12 -21.36 -6.10
N ILE A 174 22.99 -20.47 -5.12
CA ILE A 174 23.66 -20.57 -3.81
C ILE A 174 23.20 -21.81 -3.05
N ILE A 175 21.89 -22.02 -2.93
CA ILE A 175 21.34 -23.17 -2.20
C ILE A 175 21.70 -24.47 -2.91
N THR A 176 21.61 -24.53 -4.24
CA THR A 176 21.98 -25.74 -5.01
C THR A 176 23.46 -26.06 -4.87
N ARG A 177 24.34 -25.05 -4.83
CA ARG A 177 25.78 -25.23 -4.59
C ARG A 177 26.06 -25.86 -3.22
N LYS A 178 25.32 -25.45 -2.19
CA LYS A 178 25.56 -25.85 -0.79
C LYS A 178 24.88 -27.17 -0.42
N TYR A 179 23.64 -27.36 -0.85
CA TYR A 179 22.78 -28.48 -0.45
C TYR A 179 22.36 -29.40 -1.61
N GLY A 180 22.73 -29.07 -2.86
CA GLY A 180 22.23 -29.79 -4.04
C GLY A 180 20.73 -29.61 -4.23
N ASN A 181 20.07 -30.64 -4.75
CA ASN A 181 18.61 -30.64 -5.00
C ASN A 181 17.81 -31.22 -3.80
N GLN A 182 18.32 -31.08 -2.59
CA GLN A 182 17.64 -31.58 -1.40
C GLN A 182 16.37 -30.78 -1.12
N LYS A 183 15.37 -31.46 -0.54
CA LYS A 183 14.19 -30.78 -0.01
C LYS A 183 14.52 -30.17 1.34
N LEU A 184 14.28 -28.88 1.51
CA LEU A 184 14.64 -28.13 2.70
C LEU A 184 13.44 -27.32 3.21
N ASP A 185 13.37 -27.15 4.52
CA ASP A 185 12.59 -26.07 5.14
C ASP A 185 13.54 -24.87 5.31
N LEU A 186 13.45 -23.88 4.41
CA LEU A 186 14.35 -22.73 4.48
C LEU A 186 14.11 -21.86 5.71
N ILE A 187 12.94 -21.93 6.35
CA ILE A 187 12.70 -21.23 7.61
C ILE A 187 13.58 -21.82 8.72
N ASP A 188 13.72 -23.15 8.72
CA ASP A 188 14.60 -23.84 9.65
C ASP A 188 16.08 -23.56 9.32
N GLU A 189 16.47 -23.62 8.05
CA GLU A 189 17.84 -23.32 7.61
C GLU A 189 18.24 -21.87 7.92
N PHE A 190 17.34 -20.89 7.74
CA PHE A 190 17.61 -19.48 8.09
C PHE A 190 17.74 -19.26 9.61
N SER A 191 17.14 -20.13 10.43
CA SER A 191 17.23 -20.02 11.89
C SER A 191 18.48 -20.69 12.46
N ASN A 192 18.92 -21.78 11.83
CA ASN A 192 19.88 -22.71 12.43
C ASN A 192 21.23 -22.74 11.71
N THR A 193 21.38 -22.04 10.58
CA THR A 193 22.60 -22.05 9.77
C THR A 193 22.97 -20.65 9.28
N GLU A 194 24.19 -20.51 8.76
CA GLU A 194 24.71 -19.27 8.14
C GLU A 194 24.15 -19.04 6.72
N LEU A 195 23.17 -19.83 6.26
CA LEU A 195 22.60 -19.65 4.91
C LEU A 195 22.02 -18.24 4.75
N ILE A 196 21.36 -17.71 5.78
CA ILE A 196 20.74 -16.39 5.67
C ILE A 196 21.80 -15.27 5.59
N ASP A 197 22.87 -15.40 6.37
CA ASP A 197 23.98 -14.46 6.37
C ASP A 197 24.68 -14.46 5.00
N GLU A 198 24.90 -15.64 4.39
CA GLU A 198 25.44 -15.78 3.04
C GLU A 198 24.56 -15.06 1.99
N LEU A 199 23.23 -15.10 2.13
CA LEU A 199 22.31 -14.40 1.22
C LEU A 199 22.33 -12.88 1.43
N PHE A 200 22.55 -12.41 2.66
CA PHE A 200 22.75 -10.98 2.94
C PHE A 200 24.10 -10.47 2.43
N GLU A 201 25.17 -11.26 2.59
CA GLU A 201 26.51 -10.96 2.07
C GLU A 201 26.53 -10.92 0.54
N GLU A 202 25.73 -11.76 -0.11
CA GLU A 202 25.53 -11.72 -1.56
C GLU A 202 24.62 -10.57 -2.02
N GLU A 203 24.04 -9.82 -1.07
CA GLU A 203 23.25 -8.61 -1.31
C GLU A 203 22.06 -8.86 -2.25
N ILE A 204 21.32 -9.95 -2.00
CA ILE A 204 20.24 -10.40 -2.89
C ILE A 204 18.88 -10.57 -2.20
N ILE A 205 18.79 -10.38 -0.89
CA ILE A 205 17.60 -10.75 -0.10
C ILE A 205 17.16 -9.66 0.88
N ILE A 206 15.83 -9.53 1.02
CA ILE A 206 15.12 -8.69 1.98
C ILE A 206 14.10 -9.58 2.68
N ILE A 207 14.04 -9.54 4.02
CA ILE A 207 13.13 -10.40 4.80
C ILE A 207 12.31 -9.59 5.79
N THR A 208 11.05 -10.00 5.91
CA THR A 208 10.17 -9.71 7.04
C THR A 208 9.84 -11.01 7.75
N TRP A 209 9.81 -11.00 9.08
CA TRP A 209 9.41 -12.17 9.87
C TRP A 209 8.85 -11.73 11.22
N GLY A 210 7.90 -12.47 11.77
CA GLY A 210 7.28 -12.16 13.05
C GLY A 210 6.33 -10.98 12.94
N ILE A 211 5.85 -10.70 11.73
CA ILE A 211 4.86 -9.66 11.49
C ILE A 211 3.46 -10.18 11.85
N HIS A 212 2.55 -9.29 12.24
CA HIS A 212 1.18 -9.72 12.49
C HIS A 212 0.56 -10.31 11.20
N PRO A 213 -0.11 -11.48 11.25
CA PRO A 213 -0.82 -12.01 10.08
C PRO A 213 -1.88 -11.03 9.59
N TYR A 214 -1.77 -10.54 8.36
CA TYR A 214 -2.73 -9.60 7.77
C TYR A 214 -2.50 -9.48 6.27
N SER A 215 -3.30 -8.65 5.61
CA SER A 215 -3.09 -8.32 4.19
C SER A 215 -2.46 -6.95 4.05
N TYR A 216 -1.38 -6.90 3.29
CA TYR A 216 -0.54 -5.72 3.17
C TYR A 216 -0.34 -5.36 1.69
N PRO A 217 -0.75 -4.15 1.25
CA PRO A 217 -0.24 -3.60 0.01
C PRO A 217 1.23 -3.20 0.19
N ILE A 218 2.05 -3.64 -0.75
CA ILE A 218 3.48 -3.37 -0.86
C ILE A 218 3.67 -2.50 -2.10
N TYR A 219 4.16 -1.29 -1.88
CA TYR A 219 4.39 -0.28 -2.91
C TYR A 219 5.88 -0.15 -3.19
N SER A 220 6.20 0.24 -4.42
CA SER A 220 7.55 0.69 -4.81
C SER A 220 7.43 1.86 -5.77
N THR A 221 8.27 2.89 -5.60
CA THR A 221 8.22 4.08 -6.45
C THR A 221 9.53 4.86 -6.48
N GLU A 222 9.73 5.63 -7.54
CA GLU A 222 10.83 6.59 -7.67
C GLU A 222 10.64 7.83 -6.77
N ASP A 223 9.40 8.15 -6.41
CA ASP A 223 9.06 9.33 -5.61
C ASP A 223 8.32 8.95 -4.32
N THR A 224 9.08 8.86 -3.23
CA THR A 224 8.57 8.53 -1.91
C THR A 224 7.68 9.60 -1.32
N ASP A 225 7.88 10.87 -1.69
CA ASP A 225 7.12 11.98 -1.12
C ASP A 225 5.73 12.03 -1.74
N SER A 226 5.62 11.78 -3.04
CA SER A 226 4.34 11.76 -3.75
C SER A 226 3.38 10.66 -3.28
N ILE A 227 3.89 9.46 -2.92
CA ILE A 227 3.04 8.37 -2.41
C ILE A 227 2.64 8.53 -0.94
N ARG A 228 3.43 9.26 -0.15
CA ARG A 228 3.28 9.35 1.30
C ARG A 228 1.86 9.69 1.80
N PRO A 229 1.10 10.62 1.18
CA PRO A 229 -0.27 10.90 1.61
C PRO A 229 -1.19 9.66 1.59
N LEU A 230 -0.94 8.73 0.67
CA LEU A 230 -1.72 7.49 0.51
C LEU A 230 -1.44 6.46 1.61
N LEU A 231 -0.24 6.51 2.21
CA LEU A 231 0.30 5.50 3.13
C LEU A 231 0.06 5.86 4.60
N GLY A 232 -0.01 7.16 4.93
CA GLY A 232 -0.16 7.64 6.30
C GLY A 232 1.17 7.91 7.00
N ARG A 233 1.24 7.64 8.31
CA ARG A 233 2.46 7.89 9.09
C ARG A 233 3.46 6.76 8.92
N LYS A 234 4.75 7.10 8.96
CA LYS A 234 5.84 6.12 8.96
C LYS A 234 5.82 5.35 10.30
N PHE A 235 6.00 4.04 10.24
CA PHE A 235 6.16 3.20 11.44
C PHE A 235 7.51 3.47 12.11
N SER A 236 7.59 3.21 13.42
CA SER A 236 8.78 3.49 14.22
C SER A 236 10.01 2.68 13.80
N GLN A 237 9.80 1.49 13.25
CA GLN A 237 10.85 0.58 12.77
C GLN A 237 10.81 0.45 11.24
N GLU A 238 11.97 0.22 10.64
CA GLU A 238 12.10 -0.08 9.21
C GLU A 238 13.16 -1.14 8.98
N GLY A 239 13.03 -1.88 7.89
CA GLY A 239 14.08 -2.77 7.40
C GLY A 239 14.99 -2.03 6.42
N CYS A 240 16.30 -2.19 6.54
CA CYS A 240 17.27 -1.60 5.64
C CYS A 240 18.22 -2.70 5.15
N PHE A 241 18.39 -2.84 3.84
CA PHE A 241 19.12 -3.96 3.25
C PHE A 241 20.12 -3.46 2.22
N ARG A 242 21.27 -4.12 2.12
CA ARG A 242 22.16 -3.94 0.98
C ARG A 242 21.72 -4.88 -0.13
N ILE A 243 21.41 -4.31 -1.30
CA ILE A 243 21.05 -5.05 -2.51
C ILE A 243 21.84 -4.48 -3.68
N LYS A 244 22.54 -5.35 -4.41
CA LYS A 244 23.37 -4.96 -5.56
C LYS A 244 22.59 -4.03 -6.50
N GLU A 245 23.22 -2.95 -6.93
CA GLU A 245 22.52 -1.89 -7.68
C GLU A 245 22.03 -2.35 -9.06
N ASP A 246 22.64 -3.39 -9.65
CA ASP A 246 22.22 -3.99 -10.91
C ASP A 246 20.92 -4.81 -10.79
N ILE A 247 20.55 -5.26 -9.59
CA ILE A 247 19.27 -5.94 -9.34
C ILE A 247 18.12 -4.92 -9.37
N LYS A 248 17.32 -4.92 -10.45
CA LYS A 248 16.23 -3.95 -10.64
C LYS A 248 14.87 -4.42 -10.16
N GLU A 249 14.71 -5.71 -9.93
CA GLU A 249 13.47 -6.33 -9.50
C GLU A 249 13.78 -7.51 -8.58
N LEU A 250 12.90 -7.79 -7.62
CA LEU A 250 12.99 -8.95 -6.73
C LEU A 250 11.70 -9.76 -6.80
N SER A 251 11.81 -11.08 -6.70
CA SER A 251 10.66 -11.97 -6.54
C SER A 251 10.12 -11.85 -5.12
N LEU A 252 8.82 -11.60 -5.00
CA LEU A 252 8.10 -11.53 -3.74
C LEU A 252 7.52 -12.89 -3.39
N ILE A 253 7.98 -13.44 -2.29
CA ILE A 253 7.71 -14.81 -1.86
C ILE A 253 7.14 -14.79 -0.44
N PRO A 254 5.89 -15.26 -0.22
CA PRO A 254 5.34 -15.40 1.12
C PRO A 254 6.20 -16.34 1.98
N GLY A 255 6.40 -16.00 3.25
CA GLY A 255 7.29 -16.74 4.15
C GLY A 255 6.91 -18.21 4.31
N TYR A 256 5.62 -18.54 4.35
CA TYR A 256 5.16 -19.94 4.40
C TYR A 256 5.57 -20.78 3.19
N ALA A 257 5.83 -20.18 2.03
CA ALA A 257 6.26 -20.90 0.85
C ALA A 257 7.71 -21.40 0.96
N LEU A 258 8.53 -20.72 1.77
CA LEU A 258 9.96 -21.03 1.97
C LEU A 258 10.18 -22.39 2.64
N ARG A 259 9.17 -22.94 3.32
CA ARG A 259 9.22 -24.28 3.95
C ARG A 259 9.31 -25.45 2.96
N LYS A 260 9.07 -25.20 1.67
CA LYS A 260 8.95 -26.24 0.64
C LYS A 260 9.98 -26.04 -0.48
N TRP A 261 11.25 -25.90 -0.14
CA TRP A 261 12.31 -25.87 -1.16
C TRP A 261 12.52 -27.26 -1.79
N PRO A 262 12.79 -27.37 -3.11
CA PRO A 262 12.74 -26.33 -4.14
C PRO A 262 11.37 -26.22 -4.83
N GLU A 263 10.30 -26.82 -4.30
CA GLU A 263 8.99 -26.91 -4.97
C GLU A 263 8.43 -25.54 -5.38
N PHE A 264 8.68 -24.51 -4.56
CA PHE A 264 8.19 -23.17 -4.83
C PHE A 264 8.95 -22.46 -5.97
N THR A 265 10.15 -22.92 -6.35
CA THR A 265 10.94 -22.30 -7.45
C THR A 265 10.36 -22.60 -8.84
N GLN A 266 9.48 -23.60 -8.92
CA GLN A 266 8.77 -23.96 -10.16
C GLN A 266 7.59 -23.03 -10.48
N LYS A 267 7.24 -22.14 -9.53
CA LYS A 267 6.17 -21.16 -9.70
C LYS A 267 6.75 -19.84 -10.19
N GLU A 268 5.99 -19.16 -11.04
CA GLU A 268 6.26 -17.75 -11.34
C GLU A 268 5.78 -16.90 -10.16
N TRP A 269 6.73 -16.21 -9.54
CA TRP A 269 6.45 -15.27 -8.45
C TRP A 269 6.24 -13.88 -9.00
N THR A 270 5.33 -13.13 -8.37
CA THR A 270 5.21 -11.70 -8.61
C THR A 270 6.54 -11.03 -8.32
N LYS A 271 6.96 -10.14 -9.21
CA LYS A 271 8.15 -9.32 -9.03
C LYS A 271 7.75 -7.91 -8.68
N ILE A 272 8.56 -7.25 -7.87
CA ILE A 272 8.44 -5.83 -7.55
C ILE A 272 9.72 -5.12 -7.97
N SER A 273 9.58 -3.98 -8.64
CA SER A 273 10.74 -3.18 -9.04
C SER A 273 11.37 -2.50 -7.83
N LEU A 274 12.68 -2.26 -7.90
CA LEU A 274 13.45 -1.50 -6.91
C LEU A 274 13.80 -0.13 -7.48
N TYR A 275 12.89 0.83 -7.30
CA TYR A 275 13.07 2.20 -7.75
C TYR A 275 14.01 3.00 -6.84
N GLY A 276 14.64 4.05 -7.41
CA GLY A 276 15.64 4.88 -6.73
C GLY A 276 17.08 4.57 -7.17
N LYS A 277 18.07 5.08 -6.43
CA LYS A 277 19.50 4.95 -6.76
C LYS A 277 20.31 4.54 -5.53
N GLY A 278 21.38 3.77 -5.74
CA GLY A 278 22.23 3.25 -4.67
C GLY A 278 21.89 1.83 -4.23
N GLU A 279 22.72 1.28 -3.34
CA GLU A 279 22.67 -0.12 -2.91
C GLU A 279 21.76 -0.36 -1.69
N ILE A 280 21.34 0.69 -0.99
CA ILE A 280 20.50 0.55 0.21
C ILE A 280 19.05 0.52 -0.23
N VAL A 281 18.36 -0.59 0.04
CA VAL A 281 16.91 -0.73 -0.10
C VAL A 281 16.26 -0.61 1.28
N HIS A 282 15.32 0.31 1.38
CA HIS A 282 14.47 0.47 2.56
C HIS A 282 13.17 -0.28 2.35
N LEU A 283 12.74 -1.03 3.37
CA LEU A 283 11.42 -1.61 3.50
C LEU A 283 10.74 -0.97 4.70
N THR A 284 9.95 0.06 4.42
CA THR A 284 9.37 0.91 5.46
C THR A 284 7.87 0.62 5.60
N PRO A 285 7.40 0.17 6.78
CA PRO A 285 5.96 0.08 7.06
C PRO A 285 5.36 1.47 7.29
N TYR A 286 4.11 1.62 6.87
CA TYR A 286 3.30 2.82 7.07
C TYR A 286 1.93 2.43 7.62
N ILE A 287 1.41 3.27 8.51
CA ILE A 287 0.11 3.10 9.16
C ILE A 287 -0.80 4.25 8.76
N LEU A 288 -1.96 3.89 8.20
CA LEU A 288 -3.04 4.80 7.92
C LEU A 288 -4.10 4.65 9.01
N GLU A 289 -4.37 5.74 9.72
CA GLU A 289 -5.23 5.76 10.92
C GLU A 289 -6.53 6.52 10.67
N ASP A 290 -7.54 6.28 11.51
CA ASP A 290 -8.76 7.08 11.55
C ASP A 290 -8.64 8.29 12.49
N SER A 291 -9.74 9.02 12.71
CA SER A 291 -9.76 10.20 13.58
C SER A 291 -9.48 9.90 15.06
N GLU A 292 -9.65 8.65 15.49
CA GLU A 292 -9.40 8.20 16.86
C GLU A 292 -8.02 7.55 17.00
N PHE A 293 -7.16 7.66 15.97
CA PHE A 293 -5.83 7.06 15.89
C PHE A 293 -5.84 5.53 15.84
N GLU A 294 -6.97 4.91 15.47
CA GLU A 294 -7.04 3.46 15.26
C GLU A 294 -6.48 3.10 13.88
N THR A 295 -5.69 2.03 13.81
CA THR A 295 -5.10 1.56 12.54
C THR A 295 -6.19 1.10 11.57
N VAL A 296 -6.35 1.78 10.45
CA VAL A 296 -7.30 1.38 9.38
C VAL A 296 -6.62 0.48 8.36
N SER A 297 -5.40 0.80 7.96
CA SER A 297 -4.64 0.01 6.99
C SER A 297 -3.15 0.13 7.25
N VAL A 298 -2.42 -0.93 6.92
CA VAL A 298 -0.96 -0.98 6.99
C VAL A 298 -0.43 -1.29 5.61
N SER A 299 0.62 -0.59 5.21
CA SER A 299 1.26 -0.78 3.92
C SER A 299 2.78 -0.79 4.05
N PHE A 300 3.47 -1.33 3.06
CA PHE A 300 4.93 -1.24 2.97
C PHE A 300 5.31 -0.39 1.77
N LEU A 301 6.37 0.41 1.92
CA LEU A 301 7.01 1.13 0.83
C LEU A 301 8.45 0.63 0.69
N ILE A 302 8.81 0.26 -0.54
CA ILE A 302 10.15 -0.12 -0.93
C ILE A 302 10.76 1.00 -1.77
N HIS A 303 11.97 1.42 -1.44
CA HIS A 303 12.73 2.36 -2.25
C HIS A 303 14.24 2.24 -2.02
N ARG A 304 15.03 2.62 -3.02
CA ARG A 304 16.49 2.70 -2.96
C ARG A 304 16.97 4.08 -2.56
N SER A 305 18.08 4.10 -1.82
CA SER A 305 18.81 5.32 -1.49
C SER A 305 20.32 5.10 -1.55
N LYS A 306 21.06 6.21 -1.68
CA LYS A 306 22.51 6.23 -1.53
C LYS A 306 22.87 6.40 -0.06
N GLY A 307 23.97 5.81 0.36
CA GLY A 307 24.53 5.94 1.69
C GLY A 307 25.42 4.76 2.03
N ASP A 308 25.87 4.73 3.28
CA ASP A 308 26.66 3.62 3.81
C ASP A 308 25.83 2.86 4.84
N LEU A 309 25.48 1.62 4.51
CA LEU A 309 24.92 0.65 5.44
C LEU A 309 25.98 -0.41 5.66
N ARG A 310 26.36 -0.69 6.91
CA ARG A 310 27.40 -1.69 7.20
C ARG A 310 26.86 -3.11 7.08
N GLU A 311 25.67 -3.33 7.64
CA GLU A 311 25.01 -4.63 7.72
C GLU A 311 23.52 -4.45 7.46
N SER A 312 22.89 -5.44 6.83
CA SER A 312 21.45 -5.45 6.60
C SER A 312 20.70 -5.60 7.93
N ILE A 313 19.66 -4.80 8.12
CA ILE A 313 18.81 -4.76 9.31
C ILE A 313 17.43 -5.30 8.89
N PRO A 314 17.12 -6.58 9.15
CA PRO A 314 15.84 -7.16 8.81
C PRO A 314 14.70 -6.63 9.68
N LEU A 315 13.48 -6.62 9.14
CA LEU A 315 12.29 -6.22 9.89
C LEU A 315 11.70 -7.44 10.60
N LEU A 316 11.91 -7.54 11.91
CA LEU A 316 11.60 -8.73 12.70
C LEU A 316 10.64 -8.41 13.87
N ASN A 317 9.70 -9.32 14.15
CA ASN A 317 8.84 -9.31 15.33
C ASN A 317 8.07 -7.99 15.55
N VAL A 318 7.50 -7.44 14.47
CA VAL A 318 6.74 -6.18 14.52
C VAL A 318 5.24 -6.41 14.56
N ASN A 319 4.56 -5.72 15.49
CA ASN A 319 3.10 -5.70 15.54
C ASN A 319 2.61 -4.40 14.89
N LEU A 320 2.07 -4.51 13.68
CA LEU A 320 1.69 -3.35 12.88
C LEU A 320 0.24 -2.89 13.08
N LEU A 321 -0.60 -3.69 13.77
CA LEU A 321 -2.03 -3.40 13.92
C LEU A 321 -2.42 -2.78 15.28
N TYR A 322 -1.57 -2.88 16.29
CA TYR A 322 -1.91 -2.53 17.69
C TYR A 322 -0.77 -1.74 18.36
N GLU A 323 -0.37 -0.61 17.77
CA GLU A 323 0.64 0.30 18.36
C GLU A 323 0.07 1.17 19.48
#